data_AF-A0A3B8PJL2-F1
#
_entry.id   AF-A0A3B8PJL2-F1
#
_cell.length_a   1.000
_cell.length_b   1.000
_cell.length_c   1.000
_cell.angle_alpha   90.00
_cell.angle_beta   90.00
_cell.angle_gamma   90.00
#
_symmetry.space_group_name_H-M   'P 1'
#
loop_
_entity.id
_entity.type
_entity.pdbx_description
1 polymer ?
#
loop_
_entity_poly.entity_id
_entity_poly.type
_entity_poly.pdbx_seq_one_letter_code
_entity_poly.pdbx_strand_id
1 'polypeptide(L)'
;TEAEWVKALGYVIFLLAFLPLVFGGTIYRVIEKMMTFKVIVVLVVVAVIAVFQVSWDNMIEVVTGFGRFGQVPDRAESVVAGRHFSVSLPDNDRQFTLRGTIGDGTPDFIELLVDGSKVDPEEKNQDVETRAVREKLEKLVRSEAREGRFLVDDLDGRRRLLIRGRIRDPLKKRRAESAWVAESYTLVAGDRTQTFALSEELPAEVREWADELVALQGMRRVGLIGYIGEHGGLPDLNWAIIIAFAAIAGAGGLSNTLASNYSRDKGWGMGHHVGAIPSAIGGHKVELSHVGMVFDVDDTSRQRWKGWIRHIVRDQAGIWLGCCLLGMALPCMMSLEFIRNVPVEGNRAAAMTAVGLADHLPGYRGLVWTFMLMVSFLVLAPNAVFTGEQISRRWTDVIWTISPRAQRLEGGQVRLIYYGILSLYGVWGLFALAFFDPLQIAIIGAVLQNVALGCAALHTLYVNRTLLPRDMQPNRLMQVGLVFCSVFFITISIVVVVTRVM
;
A
#
# COMPACT_ATOMS: atom_id res chain seq x y z
N THR A 1 19.53 -4.60 20.00
CA THR A 1 19.72 -4.20 18.57
C THR A 1 18.62 -3.23 18.15
N GLU A 2 18.75 -2.53 17.01
CA GLU A 2 17.70 -1.61 16.50
C GLU A 2 16.33 -2.32 16.34
N ALA A 3 16.35 -3.58 15.91
CA ALA A 3 15.17 -4.43 15.79
C ALA A 3 14.43 -4.66 17.13
N GLU A 4 15.15 -4.83 18.23
CA GLU A 4 14.56 -4.99 19.57
C GLU A 4 13.88 -3.71 20.05
N TRP A 5 14.49 -2.54 19.76
CA TRP A 5 13.88 -1.25 20.07
C TRP A 5 12.62 -1.00 19.26
N VAL A 6 12.62 -1.36 17.97
CA VAL A 6 11.41 -1.27 17.12
C VAL A 6 10.31 -2.19 17.65
N LYS A 7 10.64 -3.43 18.06
CA LYS A 7 9.67 -4.34 18.68
C LYS A 7 9.12 -3.77 20.00
N ALA A 8 9.99 -3.30 20.89
CA ALA A 8 9.59 -2.69 22.16
C ALA A 8 8.68 -1.48 21.97
N LEU A 9 9.04 -0.59 21.04
CA LEU A 9 8.22 0.57 20.68
C LEU A 9 6.86 0.12 20.12
N GLY A 10 6.83 -0.92 19.28
CA GLY A 10 5.59 -1.52 18.78
C GLY A 10 4.64 -1.96 19.90
N TYR A 11 5.15 -2.63 20.93
CA TYR A 11 4.37 -3.01 22.11
C TYR A 11 3.85 -1.81 22.88
N VAL A 12 4.71 -0.81 23.13
CA VAL A 12 4.32 0.42 23.84
C VAL A 12 3.21 1.14 23.09
N ILE A 13 3.37 1.36 21.78
CA ILE A 13 2.36 2.02 20.95
C ILE A 13 1.05 1.24 20.95
N PHE A 14 1.12 -0.08 20.81
CA PHE A 14 -0.06 -0.93 20.83
C PHE A 14 -0.82 -0.80 22.15
N LEU A 15 -0.14 -0.86 23.29
CA LEU A 15 -0.76 -0.69 24.61
C LEU A 15 -1.31 0.73 24.82
N LEU A 16 -0.56 1.76 24.39
CA LEU A 16 -1.01 3.15 24.45
C LEU A 16 -2.28 3.37 23.62
N ALA A 17 -2.49 2.63 22.53
CA ALA A 17 -3.70 2.72 21.72
C ALA A 17 -4.98 2.29 22.47
N PHE A 18 -4.87 1.54 23.57
CA PHE A 18 -6.02 1.21 24.41
C PHE A 18 -6.37 2.31 25.41
N LEU A 19 -5.43 3.22 25.76
CA LEU A 19 -5.69 4.27 26.75
C LEU A 19 -6.89 5.17 26.37
N PRO A 20 -7.01 5.68 25.12
CA PRO A 20 -8.18 6.47 24.73
C PRO A 20 -9.50 5.70 24.83
N LEU A 21 -9.46 4.37 24.67
CA LEU A 21 -10.65 3.50 24.73
C LEU A 21 -11.10 3.21 26.16
N VAL A 22 -10.17 3.20 27.12
CA VAL A 22 -10.46 2.96 28.54
C VAL A 22 -10.86 4.25 29.26
N PHE A 23 -10.18 5.37 28.97
CA PHE A 23 -10.32 6.63 29.73
C PHE A 23 -11.09 7.74 28.99
N GLY A 24 -11.34 7.60 27.70
CA GLY A 24 -11.99 8.64 26.89
C GLY A 24 -13.50 8.66 27.08
N GLY A 25 -14.02 9.60 27.87
CA GLY A 25 -15.45 9.76 28.19
C GLY A 25 -16.40 9.33 27.07
N THR A 26 -16.65 10.15 26.05
CA THR A 26 -17.33 9.67 24.83
C THR A 26 -16.28 9.20 23.82
N ILE A 27 -15.94 7.90 23.86
CA ILE A 27 -14.98 7.24 22.94
C ILE A 27 -15.14 7.74 21.49
N TYR A 28 -16.38 7.84 21.03
CA TYR A 28 -16.70 8.35 19.69
C TYR A 28 -16.18 9.77 19.42
N ARG A 29 -16.40 10.75 20.33
CA ARG A 29 -15.94 12.14 20.12
C ARG A 29 -14.42 12.23 20.18
N VAL A 30 -13.78 11.39 20.99
CA VAL A 30 -12.32 11.32 21.07
C VAL A 30 -11.74 10.79 19.76
N ILE A 31 -12.30 9.69 19.24
CA ILE A 31 -11.90 9.12 17.96
C ILE A 31 -12.15 10.09 16.81
N GLU A 32 -13.31 10.74 16.76
CA GLU A 32 -13.65 11.72 15.72
C GLU A 32 -12.65 12.87 15.69
N LYS A 33 -12.34 13.48 16.84
CA LYS A 33 -11.33 14.55 16.94
C LYS A 33 -9.93 14.06 16.56
N MET A 34 -9.53 12.89 17.05
CA MET A 34 -8.22 12.31 16.77
C MET A 34 -8.03 11.99 15.29
N MET A 35 -9.04 11.38 14.65
CA MET A 35 -9.02 11.08 13.21
C MET A 35 -9.05 12.34 12.37
N THR A 36 -9.86 13.33 12.74
CA THR A 36 -9.92 14.63 12.05
C THR A 36 -8.57 15.35 12.13
N PHE A 37 -7.97 15.44 13.32
CA PHE A 37 -6.64 16.03 13.52
C PHE A 37 -5.59 15.31 12.68
N LYS A 38 -5.55 13.97 12.73
CA LYS A 38 -4.65 13.15 11.91
C LYS A 38 -4.80 13.48 10.43
N VAL A 39 -6.02 13.42 9.89
CA VAL A 39 -6.28 13.62 8.46
C VAL A 39 -5.82 15.00 8.01
N ILE A 40 -6.13 16.05 8.78
CA ILE A 40 -5.70 17.42 8.45
C ILE A 40 -4.18 17.52 8.45
N VAL A 41 -3.52 17.08 9.53
CA VAL A 41 -2.06 17.20 9.64
C VAL A 41 -1.35 16.40 8.56
N VAL A 42 -1.71 15.13 8.37
CA VAL A 42 -1.08 14.25 7.38
C VAL A 42 -1.32 14.78 5.97
N LEU A 43 -2.55 15.15 5.63
CA LEU A 43 -2.86 15.67 4.29
C LEU A 43 -2.09 16.95 4.01
N VAL A 44 -2.03 17.89 4.97
CA VAL A 44 -1.28 19.15 4.80
C VAL A 44 0.21 18.86 4.63
N VAL A 45 0.80 18.02 5.47
CA VAL A 45 2.23 17.69 5.39
C VAL A 45 2.57 17.04 4.05
N VAL A 46 1.83 16.01 3.67
CA VAL A 46 2.08 15.27 2.44
C VAL A 46 1.80 16.14 1.22
N ALA A 47 0.76 16.98 1.23
CA ALA A 47 0.50 17.94 0.16
C ALA A 47 1.60 19.00 0.01
N VAL A 48 2.10 19.55 1.12
CA VAL A 48 3.23 20.48 1.11
C VAL A 48 4.47 19.80 0.53
N ILE A 49 4.80 18.58 0.96
CA ILE A 49 5.93 17.83 0.41
C ILE A 49 5.71 17.56 -1.08
N ALA A 50 4.52 17.13 -1.49
CA ALA A 50 4.20 16.89 -2.90
C ALA A 50 4.32 18.16 -3.77
N VAL A 51 3.93 19.32 -3.24
CA VAL A 51 4.00 20.59 -4.00
C VAL A 51 5.43 21.13 -4.10
N PHE A 52 6.23 21.00 -3.04
CA PHE A 52 7.54 21.67 -2.96
C PHE A 52 8.74 20.75 -3.16
N GLN A 53 8.59 19.44 -2.97
CA GLN A 53 9.70 18.49 -2.97
C GLN A 53 9.55 17.39 -4.03
N VAL A 54 8.38 17.22 -4.65
CA VAL A 54 8.19 16.23 -5.73
C VAL A 54 8.33 16.91 -7.09
N SER A 55 9.05 16.25 -7.99
CA SER A 55 9.24 16.70 -9.36
C SER A 55 7.96 16.60 -10.20
N TRP A 56 7.83 17.50 -11.18
CA TRP A 56 6.66 17.55 -12.06
C TRP A 56 6.49 16.27 -12.89
N ASP A 57 7.60 15.66 -13.31
CA ASP A 57 7.62 14.39 -14.06
C ASP A 57 6.97 13.26 -13.25
N ASN A 58 7.36 13.11 -11.98
CA ASN A 58 6.80 12.11 -11.07
C ASN A 58 5.33 12.40 -10.74
N MET A 59 4.93 13.67 -10.61
CA MET A 59 3.52 14.04 -10.44
C MET A 59 2.67 13.60 -11.65
N ILE A 60 3.12 13.92 -12.86
CA ILE A 60 2.43 13.50 -14.10
C ILE A 60 2.37 12.00 -14.18
N GLU A 61 3.47 11.30 -13.87
CA GLU A 61 3.53 9.85 -13.91
C GLU A 61 2.48 9.20 -13.01
N VAL A 62 2.33 9.65 -11.77
CA VAL A 62 1.32 9.13 -10.84
C VAL A 62 -0.10 9.43 -11.34
N VAL A 63 -0.37 10.68 -11.73
CA VAL A 63 -1.71 11.11 -12.17
C VAL A 63 -2.14 10.35 -13.43
N THR A 64 -1.24 10.23 -14.42
CA THR A 64 -1.49 9.49 -15.66
C THR A 64 -1.51 7.98 -15.44
N GLY A 65 -0.83 7.48 -14.40
CA GLY A 65 -0.84 6.08 -13.99
C GLY A 65 -2.23 5.54 -13.69
N PHE A 66 -3.13 6.35 -13.09
CA PHE A 66 -4.52 5.92 -12.83
C PHE A 66 -5.32 5.58 -14.09
N GLY A 67 -4.93 6.10 -15.26
CA GLY A 67 -5.57 5.81 -16.53
C GLY A 67 -4.90 4.70 -17.35
N ARG A 68 -3.72 4.21 -16.92
CA ARG A 68 -2.90 3.24 -17.68
C ARG A 68 -3.24 1.80 -17.33
N PHE A 69 -4.45 1.39 -17.66
CA PHE A 69 -4.91 0.03 -17.40
C PHE A 69 -4.09 -1.02 -18.18
N GLY A 70 -3.65 -2.06 -17.49
CA GLY A 70 -2.91 -3.18 -18.09
C GLY A 70 -1.44 -2.90 -18.37
N GLN A 71 -0.90 -1.75 -17.96
CA GLN A 71 0.53 -1.48 -18.01
C GLN A 71 1.20 -1.88 -16.69
N VAL A 72 2.35 -2.53 -16.79
CA VAL A 72 3.18 -2.88 -15.64
C VAL A 72 4.59 -2.29 -15.82
N PRO A 73 5.25 -1.88 -14.71
CA PRO A 73 6.63 -1.45 -14.79
C PRO A 73 7.52 -2.68 -14.96
N ASP A 74 8.33 -2.68 -16.01
CA ASP A 74 9.38 -3.66 -16.23
C ASP A 74 10.72 -3.02 -15.86
N ARG A 75 11.48 -3.64 -14.95
CA ARG A 75 12.72 -3.04 -14.44
C ARG A 75 13.89 -3.59 -15.25
N ALA A 76 14.83 -2.72 -15.62
CA ALA A 76 16.05 -3.16 -16.25
C ALA A 76 16.83 -4.16 -15.38
N GLU A 77 17.49 -5.12 -16.04
CA GLU A 77 18.27 -6.20 -15.42
C GLU A 77 19.22 -5.71 -14.33
N SER A 78 19.94 -4.62 -14.60
CA SER A 78 20.74 -3.94 -13.58
C SER A 78 20.53 -2.44 -13.58
N VAL A 79 20.35 -1.88 -12.38
CA VAL A 79 20.24 -0.44 -12.16
C VAL A 79 21.13 -0.05 -10.98
N VAL A 80 22.04 0.89 -11.23
CA VAL A 80 22.81 1.60 -10.20
C VAL A 80 22.38 3.06 -10.25
N ALA A 81 21.88 3.58 -9.13
CA ALA A 81 21.37 4.94 -8.99
C ALA A 81 22.02 5.61 -7.78
N GLY A 82 23.08 6.38 -8.03
CA GLY A 82 23.88 6.99 -6.99
C GLY A 82 24.52 5.93 -6.10
N ARG A 83 24.07 5.88 -4.85
CA ARG A 83 24.51 4.90 -3.85
C ARG A 83 23.66 3.62 -3.80
N HIS A 84 22.48 3.61 -4.41
CA HIS A 84 21.58 2.48 -4.43
C HIS A 84 21.82 1.64 -5.67
N PHE A 85 21.78 0.32 -5.53
CA PHE A 85 22.05 -0.57 -6.65
C PHE A 85 21.24 -1.86 -6.57
N SER A 86 20.99 -2.44 -7.73
CA SER A 86 20.46 -3.78 -7.94
C SER A 86 21.08 -4.26 -9.25
N VAL A 87 22.04 -5.16 -9.17
CA VAL A 87 22.84 -5.61 -10.32
C VAL A 87 22.72 -7.11 -10.44
N SER A 88 22.31 -7.57 -11.62
CA SER A 88 22.09 -8.98 -11.93
C SER A 88 23.16 -9.48 -12.90
N LEU A 89 23.62 -10.70 -12.67
CA LEU A 89 24.54 -11.40 -13.56
C LEU A 89 24.08 -12.87 -13.69
N PRO A 90 23.76 -13.33 -14.92
CA PRO A 90 23.51 -14.74 -15.16
C PRO A 90 24.83 -15.52 -15.14
N ASP A 91 24.87 -16.67 -14.44
CA ASP A 91 25.99 -17.62 -14.44
C ASP A 91 25.45 -19.06 -14.32
N ASN A 92 25.87 -19.96 -15.22
CA ASN A 92 25.50 -21.39 -15.26
C ASN A 92 24.02 -21.71 -14.95
N ASP A 93 23.10 -21.11 -15.70
CA ASP A 93 21.63 -21.32 -15.57
C ASP A 93 21.00 -20.76 -14.28
N ARG A 94 21.78 -20.00 -13.48
CA ARG A 94 21.33 -19.28 -12.29
C ARG A 94 21.46 -17.78 -12.49
N GLN A 95 20.55 -17.01 -11.91
CA GLN A 95 20.60 -15.55 -11.90
C GLN A 95 21.04 -15.06 -10.52
N PHE A 96 22.17 -14.35 -10.48
CA PHE A 96 22.71 -13.76 -9.26
C PHE A 96 22.39 -12.26 -9.24
N THR A 97 21.64 -11.80 -8.25
CA THR A 97 21.32 -10.37 -8.09
C THR A 97 21.90 -9.85 -6.79
N LEU A 98 22.81 -8.88 -6.89
CA LEU A 98 23.32 -8.14 -5.75
C LEU A 98 22.60 -6.79 -5.66
N ARG A 99 21.88 -6.55 -4.56
CA ARG A 99 21.19 -5.28 -4.31
C ARG A 99 21.59 -4.68 -2.98
N GLY A 100 21.61 -3.37 -2.90
CA GLY A 100 22.09 -2.72 -1.68
C GLY A 100 22.18 -1.21 -1.76
N THR A 101 22.74 -0.65 -0.70
CA THR A 101 23.10 0.76 -0.58
C THR A 101 24.52 0.86 -0.05
N ILE A 102 25.37 1.60 -0.75
CA ILE A 102 26.73 1.90 -0.29
C ILE A 102 26.66 3.17 0.58
N GLY A 103 27.17 3.10 1.82
CA GLY A 103 27.36 4.27 2.67
C GLY A 103 28.68 4.98 2.38
N ASP A 104 29.05 5.96 3.21
CA ASP A 104 30.34 6.68 3.09
C ASP A 104 31.52 5.75 3.42
N GLY A 105 31.94 4.94 2.44
CA GLY A 105 33.12 4.07 2.51
C GLY A 105 32.87 2.62 2.96
N THR A 106 31.71 2.32 3.55
CA THR A 106 31.29 0.94 3.88
C THR A 106 29.89 0.65 3.36
N PRO A 107 29.58 -0.60 2.94
CA PRO A 107 28.22 -0.94 2.56
C PRO A 107 27.27 -0.85 3.75
N ASP A 108 26.25 0.02 3.66
CA ASP A 108 25.21 0.16 4.68
C ASP A 108 24.24 -1.03 4.66
N PHE A 109 24.09 -1.66 3.49
CA PHE A 109 23.27 -2.83 3.25
C PHE A 109 23.67 -3.48 1.92
N ILE A 110 23.95 -4.78 1.92
CA ILE A 110 24.13 -5.60 0.73
C ILE A 110 23.41 -6.92 0.93
N GLU A 111 22.60 -7.29 -0.05
CA GLU A 111 21.89 -8.56 -0.11
C GLU A 111 22.18 -9.23 -1.44
N LEU A 112 22.52 -10.52 -1.38
CA LEU A 112 22.66 -11.38 -2.54
C LEU A 112 21.42 -12.25 -2.67
N LEU A 113 20.85 -12.27 -3.86
CA LEU A 113 19.77 -13.15 -4.26
C LEU A 113 20.30 -14.12 -5.31
N VAL A 114 19.89 -15.37 -5.22
CA VAL A 114 20.10 -16.35 -6.28
C VAL A 114 18.74 -16.90 -6.68
N ASP A 115 18.41 -16.76 -7.97
CA ASP A 115 17.11 -17.14 -8.55
C ASP A 115 15.94 -16.52 -7.75
N GLY A 116 16.10 -15.26 -7.36
CA GLY A 116 15.13 -14.49 -6.56
C GLY A 116 15.08 -14.83 -5.06
N SER A 117 15.83 -15.83 -4.59
CA SER A 117 15.87 -16.24 -3.18
C SER A 117 17.05 -15.62 -2.43
N LYS A 118 16.80 -15.07 -1.24
CA LYS A 118 17.84 -14.46 -0.40
C LYS A 118 18.84 -15.53 0.05
N VAL A 119 20.13 -15.27 -0.16
CA VAL A 119 21.20 -16.10 0.40
C VAL A 119 21.60 -15.54 1.76
N ASP A 120 21.67 -16.40 2.77
CA ASP A 120 22.12 -15.99 4.10
C ASP A 120 23.62 -15.66 4.07
N PRO A 121 24.03 -14.44 4.45
CA PRO A 121 25.44 -14.06 4.47
C PRO A 121 26.28 -14.89 5.45
N GLU A 122 25.68 -15.52 6.47
CA GLU A 122 26.37 -16.36 7.46
C GLU A 122 26.46 -17.84 7.07
N GLU A 123 25.90 -18.22 5.92
CA GLU A 123 25.90 -19.61 5.46
C GLU A 123 27.34 -20.07 5.13
N LYS A 124 27.95 -20.80 6.07
CA LYS A 124 29.34 -21.28 5.98
C LYS A 124 29.64 -22.12 4.73
N ASN A 125 28.61 -22.66 4.09
CA ASN A 125 28.68 -23.51 2.91
C ASN A 125 28.22 -22.81 1.61
N GLN A 126 28.37 -21.48 1.48
CA GLN A 126 28.29 -20.87 0.14
C GLN A 126 29.31 -21.55 -0.79
N ASP A 127 28.81 -22.08 -1.90
CA ASP A 127 29.58 -22.66 -3.00
C ASP A 127 30.61 -21.65 -3.53
N VAL A 128 31.74 -22.19 -4.00
CA VAL A 128 32.86 -21.39 -4.51
C VAL A 128 32.42 -20.47 -5.65
N GLU A 129 31.48 -20.94 -6.46
CA GLU A 129 30.87 -20.21 -7.57
C GLU A 129 30.10 -18.97 -7.08
N THR A 130 29.14 -19.11 -6.16
CA THR A 130 28.42 -17.98 -5.57
C THR A 130 29.35 -16.94 -4.95
N ARG A 131 30.42 -17.36 -4.28
CA ARG A 131 31.43 -16.42 -3.74
C ARG A 131 32.16 -15.65 -4.83
N ALA A 132 32.60 -16.34 -5.89
CA ALA A 132 33.28 -15.70 -7.01
C ALA A 132 32.37 -14.72 -7.77
N VAL A 133 31.10 -15.07 -8.00
CA VAL A 133 30.11 -14.18 -8.62
C VAL A 133 29.82 -12.97 -7.73
N ARG A 134 29.67 -13.19 -6.42
CA ARG A 134 29.49 -12.10 -5.44
C ARG A 134 30.65 -11.11 -5.47
N GLU A 135 31.90 -11.58 -5.46
CA GLU A 135 33.07 -10.70 -5.55
C GLU A 135 33.09 -9.87 -6.83
N LYS A 136 32.73 -10.47 -7.98
CA LYS A 136 32.59 -9.76 -9.26
C LYS A 136 31.53 -8.66 -9.17
N LEU A 137 30.35 -8.98 -8.64
CA LEU A 137 29.25 -8.02 -8.46
C LEU A 137 29.63 -6.90 -7.50
N GLU A 138 30.26 -7.20 -6.36
CA GLU A 138 30.72 -6.19 -5.42
C GLU A 138 31.79 -5.26 -6.04
N LYS A 139 32.70 -5.80 -6.85
CA LYS A 139 33.70 -4.99 -7.57
C LYS A 139 33.03 -4.06 -8.58
N LEU A 140 32.07 -4.55 -9.36
CA LEU A 140 31.30 -3.76 -10.31
C LEU A 140 30.57 -2.62 -9.60
N VAL A 141 29.83 -2.96 -8.54
CA VAL A 141 29.07 -2.02 -7.71
C VAL A 141 30.00 -0.95 -7.11
N ARG A 142 31.14 -1.32 -6.53
CA ARG A 142 32.11 -0.33 -6.00
C ARG A 142 32.69 0.59 -7.07
N SER A 143 32.79 0.13 -8.32
CA SER A 143 33.32 0.95 -9.41
C SER A 143 32.31 1.95 -9.97
N GLU A 144 31.03 1.57 -10.01
CA GLU A 144 29.94 2.29 -10.69
C GLU A 144 29.01 3.06 -9.74
N ALA A 145 28.77 2.57 -8.51
CA ALA A 145 27.89 3.21 -7.52
C ALA A 145 28.57 4.42 -6.87
N ARG A 146 28.51 5.54 -7.59
CA ARG A 146 29.05 6.84 -7.17
C ARG A 146 27.92 7.84 -7.04
N GLU A 147 27.99 8.69 -6.04
CA GLU A 147 27.00 9.74 -5.83
C GLU A 147 26.84 10.63 -7.09
N GLY A 148 25.58 10.89 -7.47
CA GLY A 148 25.25 11.69 -8.64
C GLY A 148 25.46 11.01 -10.00
N ARG A 149 25.77 9.70 -10.06
CA ARG A 149 25.83 8.93 -11.32
C ARG A 149 24.80 7.81 -11.38
N PHE A 150 24.49 7.36 -12.59
CA PHE A 150 23.69 6.16 -12.80
C PHE A 150 24.29 5.26 -13.87
N LEU A 151 23.95 3.98 -13.75
CA LEU A 151 24.17 2.93 -14.74
C LEU A 151 22.84 2.17 -14.90
N VAL A 152 22.41 1.99 -16.13
CA VAL A 152 21.31 1.08 -16.50
C VAL A 152 21.87 0.05 -17.46
N ASP A 153 21.53 -1.20 -17.21
CA ASP A 153 21.82 -2.33 -18.07
C ASP A 153 20.51 -3.07 -18.31
N ASP A 154 19.99 -2.97 -19.53
CA ASP A 154 18.71 -3.56 -19.90
C ASP A 154 18.88 -4.58 -21.03
N LEU A 155 18.04 -5.61 -21.01
CA LEU A 155 18.02 -6.69 -22.00
C LEU A 155 16.68 -6.71 -22.72
N ASP A 156 16.73 -6.65 -24.05
CA ASP A 156 15.56 -6.75 -24.94
C ASP A 156 15.81 -7.86 -25.96
N GLY A 157 15.37 -9.07 -25.62
CA GLY A 157 15.66 -10.29 -26.36
C GLY A 157 17.15 -10.61 -26.38
N ARG A 158 17.82 -10.40 -27.52
CA ARG A 158 19.29 -10.61 -27.69
C ARG A 158 20.10 -9.33 -27.69
N ARG A 159 19.44 -8.17 -27.58
CA ARG A 159 20.08 -6.86 -27.55
C ARG A 159 20.23 -6.44 -26.09
N ARG A 160 21.41 -5.98 -25.71
CA ARG A 160 21.69 -5.42 -24.39
C ARG A 160 22.08 -3.95 -24.54
N LEU A 161 21.44 -3.09 -23.76
CA LEU A 161 21.68 -1.65 -23.79
C LEU A 161 22.21 -1.20 -22.44
N LEU A 162 23.43 -0.66 -22.45
CA LEU A 162 24.09 -0.09 -21.29
C LEU A 162 24.06 1.44 -21.41
N ILE A 163 23.53 2.11 -20.39
CA ILE A 163 23.43 3.57 -20.34
C ILE A 163 24.16 4.05 -19.10
N ARG A 164 25.11 4.96 -19.28
CA ARG A 164 25.79 5.66 -18.18
C ARG A 164 25.47 7.14 -18.22
N GLY A 165 25.34 7.76 -17.06
CA GLY A 165 25.13 9.20 -17.01
C GLY A 165 25.19 9.79 -15.61
N ARG A 166 24.63 11.00 -15.49
CA ARG A 166 24.53 11.76 -14.23
C ARG A 166 23.09 11.92 -13.78
N ILE A 167 22.92 11.93 -12.47
CA ILE A 167 21.66 12.25 -11.79
C ILE A 167 21.72 13.72 -11.41
N ARG A 168 20.81 14.54 -11.94
CA ARG A 168 20.65 15.93 -11.53
C ARG A 168 19.89 15.99 -10.21
N ASP A 169 20.26 16.97 -9.39
CA ASP A 169 19.53 17.31 -8.18
C ASP A 169 18.07 17.70 -8.54
N PRO A 170 17.07 16.93 -8.09
CA PRO A 170 15.66 17.17 -8.43
C PRO A 170 15.17 18.56 -8.02
N LEU A 171 15.77 19.16 -6.98
CA LEU A 171 15.38 20.46 -6.44
C LEU A 171 16.00 21.64 -7.18
N LYS A 172 17.10 21.45 -7.92
CA LYS A 172 17.80 22.51 -8.68
C LYS A 172 17.48 22.49 -10.17
N LYS A 173 16.93 21.38 -10.64
CA LYS A 173 16.58 21.14 -12.02
C LYS A 173 15.31 21.92 -12.41
N ARG A 174 15.23 22.45 -13.64
CA ARG A 174 13.97 23.05 -14.15
C ARG A 174 12.92 21.96 -14.36
N ARG A 175 11.63 22.31 -14.16
CA ARG A 175 10.49 21.39 -14.31
C ARG A 175 10.41 20.61 -15.64
N ALA A 176 11.06 21.07 -16.71
CA ALA A 176 11.01 20.46 -18.03
C ALA A 176 12.28 19.66 -18.41
N GLU A 177 13.30 19.63 -17.56
CA GLU A 177 14.51 18.84 -17.82
C GLU A 177 14.25 17.37 -17.45
N SER A 178 15.17 16.43 -17.72
CA SER A 178 15.14 15.05 -17.19
C SER A 178 15.99 14.90 -15.93
N ALA A 179 15.56 14.06 -14.98
CA ALA A 179 16.30 13.85 -13.72
C ALA A 179 17.62 13.11 -14.00
N TRP A 180 17.57 12.15 -14.91
CA TRP A 180 18.73 11.44 -15.41
C TRP A 180 19.16 12.02 -16.75
N VAL A 181 20.46 12.20 -16.93
CA VAL A 181 21.06 12.66 -18.18
C VAL A 181 22.11 11.64 -18.59
N ALA A 182 21.82 10.91 -19.65
CA ALA A 182 22.76 9.97 -20.24
C ALA A 182 23.98 10.70 -20.82
N GLU A 183 25.16 10.13 -20.61
CA GLU A 183 26.45 10.60 -21.14
C GLU A 183 27.01 9.66 -22.20
N SER A 184 26.63 8.38 -22.17
CA SER A 184 27.07 7.37 -23.13
C SER A 184 26.07 6.23 -23.22
N TYR A 185 25.99 5.64 -24.40
CA TYR A 185 25.19 4.45 -24.68
C TYR A 185 26.09 3.35 -25.24
N THR A 186 25.89 2.11 -24.83
CA THR A 186 26.58 0.96 -25.40
C THR A 186 25.57 -0.10 -25.75
N LEU A 187 25.43 -0.39 -27.05
CA LEU A 187 24.57 -1.43 -27.56
C LEU A 187 25.41 -2.67 -27.86
N VAL A 188 25.01 -3.79 -27.27
CA VAL A 188 25.57 -5.11 -27.56
C VAL A 188 24.50 -5.94 -28.25
N ALA A 189 24.76 -6.38 -29.48
CA ALA A 189 23.85 -7.22 -30.26
C ALA A 189 24.64 -8.39 -30.84
N GLY A 190 24.54 -9.57 -30.20
CA GLY A 190 25.43 -10.71 -30.49
C GLY A 190 26.89 -10.34 -30.20
N ASP A 191 27.78 -10.56 -31.18
CA ASP A 191 29.21 -10.27 -31.04
C ASP A 191 29.57 -8.79 -31.32
N ARG A 192 28.60 -7.94 -31.67
CA ARG A 192 28.84 -6.53 -32.00
C ARG A 192 28.55 -5.66 -30.79
N THR A 193 29.58 -4.97 -30.33
CA THR A 193 29.47 -3.90 -29.33
C THR A 193 29.70 -2.56 -30.02
N GLN A 194 28.72 -1.66 -29.93
CA GLN A 194 28.81 -0.29 -30.43
C GLN A 194 28.59 0.69 -29.28
N THR A 195 29.55 1.60 -29.08
CA THR A 195 29.44 2.67 -28.09
C THR A 195 29.13 3.97 -28.82
N PHE A 196 28.05 4.62 -28.43
CA PHE A 196 27.61 5.89 -29.01
C PHE A 196 27.92 7.03 -28.05
N ALA A 197 28.57 8.07 -28.57
CA ALA A 197 28.69 9.34 -27.87
C ALA A 197 27.36 10.13 -27.98
N LEU A 198 27.11 11.08 -27.06
CA LEU A 198 25.93 11.97 -27.08
C LEU A 198 25.71 12.71 -28.41
N SER A 199 26.78 12.96 -29.18
CA SER A 199 26.75 13.63 -30.47
C SER A 199 26.40 12.72 -31.65
N GLU A 200 26.40 11.40 -31.45
CA GLU A 200 26.14 10.42 -32.49
C GLU A 200 24.66 10.04 -32.52
N GLU A 201 24.11 9.88 -33.73
CA GLU A 201 22.71 9.51 -33.89
C GLU A 201 22.49 8.03 -33.55
N LEU A 202 21.81 7.78 -32.43
CA LEU A 202 21.28 6.46 -32.10
C LEU A 202 20.22 6.04 -33.14
N PRO A 203 20.15 4.75 -33.52
CA PRO A 203 19.01 4.19 -34.24
C PRO A 203 17.70 4.52 -33.53
N ALA A 204 16.63 4.82 -34.28
CA ALA A 204 15.38 5.32 -33.70
C ALA A 204 14.80 4.39 -32.60
N GLU A 205 14.77 3.08 -32.84
CA GLU A 205 14.31 2.08 -31.86
C GLU A 205 15.14 2.09 -30.57
N VAL A 206 16.47 2.17 -30.70
CA VAL A 206 17.38 2.17 -29.55
C VAL A 206 17.29 3.50 -28.79
N ARG A 207 17.01 4.60 -29.50
CA ARG A 207 16.78 5.91 -28.90
C ARG A 207 15.51 5.92 -28.07
N GLU A 208 14.40 5.40 -28.60
CA GLU A 208 13.14 5.31 -27.85
C GLU A 208 13.30 4.43 -26.60
N TRP A 209 13.97 3.29 -26.73
CA TRP A 209 14.32 2.40 -25.62
C TRP A 209 15.18 3.11 -24.56
N ALA A 210 16.22 3.81 -24.98
CA ALA A 210 17.12 4.55 -24.09
C ALA A 210 16.40 5.72 -23.40
N ASP A 211 15.61 6.48 -24.14
CA ASP A 211 14.87 7.64 -23.65
C ASP A 211 13.83 7.22 -22.61
N GLU A 212 13.13 6.09 -22.82
CA GLU A 212 12.19 5.54 -21.84
C GLU A 212 12.90 5.13 -20.54
N LEU A 213 14.00 4.38 -20.64
CA LEU A 213 14.81 3.97 -19.49
C LEU A 213 15.36 5.17 -18.70
N VAL A 214 15.82 6.22 -19.39
CA VAL A 214 16.32 7.43 -18.74
C VAL A 214 15.17 8.22 -18.10
N ALA A 215 14.03 8.35 -18.78
CA ALA A 215 12.86 9.07 -18.28
C ALA A 215 12.25 8.41 -17.03
N LEU A 216 12.20 7.08 -17.01
CA LEU A 216 11.63 6.29 -15.92
C LEU A 216 12.67 5.71 -14.96
N GLN A 217 13.91 6.20 -15.05
CA GLN A 217 15.00 5.92 -14.12
C GLN A 217 15.32 4.41 -13.97
N GLY A 218 15.46 3.72 -15.11
CA GLY A 218 15.79 2.29 -15.20
C GLY A 218 14.56 1.37 -15.26
N MET A 219 13.38 1.91 -15.57
CA MET A 219 12.17 1.14 -15.82
C MET A 219 11.64 1.39 -17.22
N ARG A 220 10.83 0.45 -17.72
CA ARG A 220 10.05 0.54 -18.95
C ARG A 220 8.58 0.27 -18.63
N ARG A 221 7.67 0.70 -19.49
CA ARG A 221 6.26 0.35 -19.39
C ARG A 221 5.91 -0.67 -20.42
N VAL A 222 5.53 -1.85 -19.95
CA VAL A 222 5.08 -2.92 -20.83
C VAL A 222 3.58 -3.13 -20.65
N GLY A 223 2.87 -3.23 -21.78
CA GLY A 223 1.46 -3.63 -21.79
C GLY A 223 1.40 -5.14 -21.57
N LEU A 224 0.73 -5.59 -20.52
CA LEU A 224 0.72 -7.00 -20.11
C LEU A 224 0.27 -7.95 -21.22
N ILE A 225 -0.79 -7.58 -21.96
CA ILE A 225 -1.32 -8.39 -23.06
C ILE A 225 -0.33 -8.46 -24.23
N GLY A 226 0.29 -7.32 -24.58
CA GLY A 226 1.30 -7.25 -25.65
C GLY A 226 2.53 -8.07 -25.30
N TYR A 227 3.03 -7.90 -24.07
CA TYR A 227 4.19 -8.65 -23.57
C TYR A 227 3.95 -10.16 -23.61
N ILE A 228 2.80 -10.64 -23.14
CA ILE A 228 2.44 -12.07 -23.19
C ILE A 228 2.38 -12.55 -24.65
N GLY A 229 1.85 -11.74 -25.57
CA GLY A 229 1.80 -12.07 -26.99
C GLY A 229 3.19 -12.19 -27.63
N GLU A 230 4.13 -11.34 -27.23
CA GLU A 230 5.50 -11.30 -27.77
C GLU A 230 6.43 -12.34 -27.14
N HIS A 231 6.35 -12.53 -25.81
CA HIS A 231 7.30 -13.33 -25.03
C HIS A 231 6.73 -14.69 -24.62
N GLY A 232 5.43 -14.93 -24.81
CA GLY A 232 4.77 -16.18 -24.44
C GLY A 232 4.61 -16.41 -22.93
N GLY A 233 4.92 -15.41 -22.10
CA GLY A 233 4.91 -15.49 -20.65
C GLY A 233 4.64 -14.14 -19.98
N LEU A 234 4.51 -14.15 -18.65
CA LEU A 234 4.43 -12.92 -17.87
C LEU A 234 5.82 -12.27 -17.75
N PRO A 235 5.90 -10.94 -17.67
CA PRO A 235 7.12 -10.24 -17.27
C PRO A 235 7.72 -10.82 -15.99
N ASP A 236 9.04 -10.80 -15.88
CA ASP A 236 9.77 -11.25 -14.70
C ASP A 236 9.63 -10.23 -13.56
N LEU A 237 8.45 -10.25 -12.95
CA LEU A 237 8.07 -9.41 -11.84
C LEU A 237 7.79 -10.28 -10.63
N ASN A 238 7.95 -9.69 -9.44
CA ASN A 238 7.47 -10.31 -8.23
C ASN A 238 5.93 -10.24 -8.17
N TRP A 239 5.28 -11.13 -8.92
CA TRP A 239 3.82 -11.24 -9.01
C TRP A 239 3.19 -11.48 -7.64
N ALA A 240 3.87 -12.18 -6.73
CA ALA A 240 3.41 -12.35 -5.36
C ALA A 240 3.25 -11.01 -4.62
N ILE A 241 4.20 -10.08 -4.77
CA ILE A 241 4.10 -8.72 -4.19
C ILE A 241 2.99 -7.92 -4.88
N ILE A 242 2.86 -7.98 -6.21
CA ILE A 242 1.81 -7.26 -6.95
C ILE A 242 0.42 -7.74 -6.53
N ILE A 243 0.23 -9.05 -6.43
CA ILE A 243 -1.03 -9.66 -6.01
C ILE A 243 -1.29 -9.35 -4.53
N ALA A 244 -0.28 -9.39 -3.66
CA ALA A 244 -0.40 -8.97 -2.26
C ALA A 244 -0.76 -7.48 -2.13
N PHE A 245 -0.24 -6.61 -2.99
CA PHE A 245 -0.62 -5.20 -3.05
C PHE A 245 -2.08 -5.03 -3.48
N ALA A 246 -2.51 -5.71 -4.54
CA ALA A 246 -3.91 -5.73 -4.96
C ALA A 246 -4.84 -6.26 -3.85
N ALA A 247 -4.37 -7.23 -3.07
CA ALA A 247 -5.08 -7.76 -1.91
C ALA A 247 -5.29 -6.72 -0.79
N ILE A 248 -4.42 -5.72 -0.62
CA ILE A 248 -4.63 -4.67 0.39
C ILE A 248 -5.88 -3.83 0.08
N ALA A 249 -6.28 -3.71 -1.20
CA ALA A 249 -7.47 -2.98 -1.58
C ALA A 249 -8.76 -3.56 -0.95
N GLY A 250 -8.82 -4.88 -0.73
CA GLY A 250 -9.99 -5.51 -0.13
C GLY A 250 -10.13 -5.24 1.36
N ALA A 251 -9.02 -4.99 2.08
CA ALA A 251 -9.07 -4.51 3.46
C ALA A 251 -9.74 -3.11 3.55
N GLY A 252 -9.40 -2.22 2.61
CA GLY A 252 -10.06 -0.92 2.47
C GLY A 252 -11.54 -1.06 2.14
N GLY A 253 -11.88 -1.93 1.19
CA GLY A 253 -13.26 -2.20 0.80
C GLY A 253 -14.11 -2.76 1.96
N LEU A 254 -13.60 -3.74 2.70
CA LEU A 254 -14.30 -4.32 3.85
C LEU A 254 -14.52 -3.27 4.94
N SER A 255 -13.50 -2.48 5.25
CA SER A 255 -13.63 -1.38 6.22
C SER A 255 -14.69 -0.36 5.78
N ASN A 256 -14.82 -0.11 4.48
CA ASN A 256 -15.83 0.81 3.95
C ASN A 256 -17.27 0.26 4.04
N THR A 257 -17.47 -1.06 4.08
CA THR A 257 -18.82 -1.63 4.28
C THR A 257 -19.49 -1.15 5.57
N LEU A 258 -18.70 -0.70 6.54
CA LEU A 258 -19.16 -0.17 7.83
C LEU A 258 -19.76 1.23 7.73
N ALA A 259 -19.65 1.89 6.58
CA ALA A 259 -20.33 3.16 6.32
C ALA A 259 -21.84 3.06 6.56
N SER A 260 -22.47 1.89 6.33
CA SER A 260 -23.88 1.67 6.63
C SER A 260 -24.20 1.83 8.13
N ASN A 261 -23.30 1.40 9.01
CA ASN A 261 -23.45 1.56 10.46
C ASN A 261 -23.36 3.04 10.84
N TYR A 262 -22.43 3.77 10.23
CA TYR A 262 -22.30 5.21 10.44
C TYR A 262 -23.55 5.96 9.97
N SER A 263 -24.08 5.65 8.78
CA SER A 263 -25.33 6.23 8.28
C SER A 263 -26.50 5.96 9.22
N ARG A 264 -26.61 4.73 9.76
CA ARG A 264 -27.62 4.38 10.76
C ARG A 264 -27.46 5.20 12.04
N ASP A 265 -26.26 5.23 12.62
CA ASP A 265 -25.99 5.86 13.91
C ASP A 265 -26.13 7.41 13.85
N LYS A 266 -25.87 8.02 12.69
CA LYS A 266 -26.14 9.44 12.44
C LYS A 266 -27.60 9.74 12.15
N GLY A 267 -28.47 8.72 12.12
CA GLY A 267 -29.89 8.86 11.89
C GLY A 267 -30.23 9.20 10.44
N TRP A 268 -29.43 8.78 9.47
CA TRP A 268 -29.73 9.03 8.06
C TRP A 268 -30.89 8.15 7.57
N GLY A 269 -31.84 8.74 6.83
CA GLY A 269 -33.01 8.03 6.32
C GLY A 269 -33.82 7.39 7.45
N MET A 270 -34.15 6.10 7.30
CA MET A 270 -34.88 5.35 8.33
C MET A 270 -34.08 5.16 9.64
N GLY A 271 -32.76 5.40 9.63
CA GLY A 271 -31.93 5.36 10.84
C GLY A 271 -32.40 6.34 11.92
N HIS A 272 -33.06 7.44 11.53
CA HIS A 272 -33.66 8.40 12.47
C HIS A 272 -34.69 7.75 13.42
N HIS A 273 -35.40 6.72 12.94
CA HIS A 273 -36.50 6.09 13.68
C HIS A 273 -36.08 4.86 14.49
N VAL A 274 -34.95 4.24 14.16
CA VAL A 274 -34.48 3.00 14.82
C VAL A 274 -33.65 3.32 16.07
N GLY A 275 -33.28 4.59 16.25
CA GLY A 275 -32.39 5.04 17.31
C GLY A 275 -30.92 4.75 16.98
N ALA A 276 -30.02 5.41 17.70
CA ALA A 276 -28.59 5.11 17.67
C ALA A 276 -28.23 4.25 18.89
N ILE A 277 -27.19 3.43 18.79
CA ILE A 277 -26.64 2.76 19.98
C ILE A 277 -26.17 3.86 20.94
N PRO A 278 -26.74 3.98 22.15
CA PRO A 278 -26.39 5.06 23.06
C PRO A 278 -24.89 4.95 23.38
N SER A 279 -24.18 6.08 23.29
CA SER A 279 -22.75 6.10 23.61
C SER A 279 -22.55 5.64 25.04
N ALA A 280 -21.60 4.73 25.25
CA ALA A 280 -21.36 4.02 26.52
C ALA A 280 -21.16 4.92 27.76
N ILE A 281 -20.86 6.22 27.59
CA ILE A 281 -20.76 7.23 28.64
C ILE A 281 -21.47 8.51 28.18
N GLY A 282 -22.53 8.92 28.89
CA GLY A 282 -23.13 10.25 28.78
C GLY A 282 -24.10 10.51 27.61
N GLY A 283 -24.60 9.47 26.93
CA GLY A 283 -25.66 9.62 25.92
C GLY A 283 -27.05 9.41 26.52
N HIS A 284 -28.01 10.27 26.16
CA HIS A 284 -29.43 10.09 26.51
C HIS A 284 -29.91 8.67 26.18
N LYS A 285 -30.79 8.12 27.03
CA LYS A 285 -31.47 6.83 26.81
C LYS A 285 -32.35 6.92 25.56
N VAL A 286 -31.77 6.69 24.39
CA VAL A 286 -32.53 6.40 23.18
C VAL A 286 -32.85 4.91 23.25
N GLU A 287 -34.13 4.58 23.39
CA GLU A 287 -34.59 3.19 23.30
C GLU A 287 -34.28 2.68 21.89
N LEU A 288 -33.35 1.73 21.81
CA LEU A 288 -33.05 1.00 20.58
C LEU A 288 -34.28 0.17 20.22
N SER A 289 -34.87 0.43 19.06
CA SER A 289 -35.85 -0.50 18.50
C SER A 289 -35.10 -1.75 18.04
N HIS A 290 -35.49 -2.92 18.56
CA HIS A 290 -34.94 -4.21 18.16
C HIS A 290 -35.24 -4.59 16.70
N VAL A 291 -36.19 -3.90 16.07
CA VAL A 291 -36.63 -4.12 14.69
C VAL A 291 -36.43 -2.84 13.90
N GLY A 292 -35.80 -2.95 12.72
CA GLY A 292 -35.66 -1.83 11.79
C GLY A 292 -37.02 -1.30 11.34
N MET A 293 -37.08 -0.04 10.92
CA MET A 293 -38.30 0.57 10.42
C MET A 293 -38.36 0.50 8.89
N VAL A 294 -39.48 0.05 8.36
CA VAL A 294 -39.82 0.07 6.92
C VAL A 294 -40.75 1.25 6.62
N PHE A 295 -40.86 1.62 5.36
CA PHE A 295 -41.78 2.63 4.87
C PHE A 295 -42.64 2.05 3.74
N ASP A 296 -43.86 2.57 3.60
CA ASP A 296 -44.77 2.14 2.54
C ASP A 296 -44.24 2.54 1.16
N VAL A 297 -44.36 1.63 0.19
CA VAL A 297 -43.87 1.83 -1.17
C VAL A 297 -44.93 2.56 -2.00
N ASP A 298 -44.82 3.88 -2.02
CA ASP A 298 -45.61 4.79 -2.86
C ASP A 298 -44.71 5.61 -3.82
N ASP A 299 -45.31 6.44 -4.67
CA ASP A 299 -44.55 7.25 -5.63
C ASP A 299 -43.66 8.31 -4.94
N THR A 300 -44.11 8.84 -3.80
CA THR A 300 -43.37 9.84 -3.01
C THR A 300 -42.10 9.24 -2.39
N SER A 301 -42.23 8.11 -1.71
CA SER A 301 -41.14 7.36 -1.09
C SER A 301 -40.18 6.81 -2.14
N ARG A 302 -40.67 6.38 -3.31
CA ARG A 302 -39.83 6.00 -4.46
C ARG A 302 -38.96 7.15 -4.95
N GLN A 303 -39.51 8.37 -5.07
CA GLN A 303 -38.73 9.55 -5.42
C GLN A 303 -37.68 9.87 -4.35
N ARG A 304 -38.05 9.81 -3.07
CA ARG A 304 -37.12 10.01 -1.94
C ARG A 304 -36.02 8.96 -1.91
N TRP A 305 -36.33 7.70 -2.15
CA TRP A 305 -35.36 6.59 -2.25
C TRP A 305 -34.34 6.83 -3.36
N LYS A 306 -34.78 7.24 -4.56
CA LYS A 306 -33.86 7.59 -5.65
C LYS A 306 -32.96 8.78 -5.29
N GLY A 307 -33.52 9.80 -4.62
CA GLY A 307 -32.75 10.93 -4.10
C GLY A 307 -31.71 10.50 -3.06
N TRP A 308 -32.09 9.60 -2.16
CA TRP A 308 -31.24 9.00 -1.15
C TRP A 308 -30.07 8.21 -1.77
N ILE A 309 -30.36 7.30 -2.71
CA ILE A 309 -29.33 6.54 -3.42
C ILE A 309 -28.37 7.48 -4.17
N ARG A 310 -28.88 8.54 -4.81
CA ARG A 310 -28.03 9.54 -5.47
C ARG A 310 -27.11 10.26 -4.48
N HIS A 311 -27.60 10.57 -3.28
CA HIS A 311 -26.78 11.15 -2.22
C HIS A 311 -25.66 10.21 -1.78
N ILE A 312 -25.98 8.93 -1.54
CA ILE A 312 -25.00 7.91 -1.15
C ILE A 312 -23.97 7.67 -2.26
N VAL A 313 -24.40 7.58 -3.52
CA VAL A 313 -23.47 7.43 -4.65
C VAL A 313 -22.56 8.65 -4.78
N ARG A 314 -23.07 9.87 -4.59
CA ARG A 314 -22.24 11.08 -4.60
C ARG A 314 -21.19 11.07 -3.48
N ASP A 315 -21.58 10.67 -2.28
CA ASP A 315 -20.67 10.55 -1.14
C ASP A 315 -19.60 9.48 -1.38
N GLN A 316 -20.00 8.26 -1.76
CA GLN A 316 -19.09 7.12 -1.88
C GLN A 316 -18.27 7.12 -3.19
N ALA A 317 -18.92 7.37 -4.34
CA ALA A 317 -18.23 7.38 -5.63
C ALA A 317 -17.60 8.74 -5.96
N GLY A 318 -18.09 9.84 -5.38
CA GLY A 318 -17.52 11.16 -5.59
C GLY A 318 -16.47 11.51 -4.54
N ILE A 319 -16.88 11.65 -3.29
CA ILE A 319 -16.02 12.13 -2.21
C ILE A 319 -15.05 11.05 -1.76
N TRP A 320 -15.54 9.88 -1.37
CA TRP A 320 -14.70 8.81 -0.83
C TRP A 320 -13.70 8.30 -1.88
N LEU A 321 -14.16 7.97 -3.09
CA LEU A 321 -13.26 7.54 -4.17
C LEU A 321 -12.21 8.63 -4.49
N GLY A 322 -12.61 9.91 -4.58
CA GLY A 322 -11.69 11.01 -4.81
C GLY A 322 -10.63 11.15 -3.70
N CYS A 323 -11.05 11.06 -2.44
CA CYS A 323 -10.14 11.06 -1.29
C CYS A 323 -9.22 9.83 -1.26
N CYS A 324 -9.70 8.65 -1.67
CA CYS A 324 -8.87 7.45 -1.80
C CYS A 324 -7.82 7.60 -2.90
N LEU A 325 -8.20 8.14 -4.06
CA LEU A 325 -7.26 8.41 -5.15
C LEU A 325 -6.18 9.41 -4.71
N LEU A 326 -6.55 10.50 -4.03
CA LEU A 326 -5.58 11.45 -3.46
C LEU A 326 -4.71 10.81 -2.38
N GLY A 327 -5.33 10.02 -1.49
CA GLY A 327 -4.64 9.30 -0.41
C GLY A 327 -3.66 8.25 -0.91
N MET A 328 -3.84 7.71 -2.11
CA MET A 328 -2.86 6.85 -2.80
C MET A 328 -1.84 7.67 -3.58
N ALA A 329 -2.29 8.66 -4.36
CA ALA A 329 -1.45 9.43 -5.26
C ALA A 329 -0.31 10.13 -4.52
N LEU A 330 -0.62 10.78 -3.40
CA LEU A 330 0.32 11.59 -2.65
C LEU A 330 1.49 10.77 -2.04
N PRO A 331 1.26 9.65 -1.32
CA PRO A 331 2.33 8.75 -0.91
C PRO A 331 3.08 8.09 -2.08
N CYS A 332 2.40 7.75 -3.18
CA CYS A 332 3.05 7.22 -4.38
C CYS A 332 4.02 8.23 -4.99
N MET A 333 3.64 9.51 -5.07
CA MET A 333 4.50 10.61 -5.52
C MET A 333 5.77 10.70 -4.69
N MET A 334 5.64 10.67 -3.35
CA MET A 334 6.80 10.67 -2.46
C MET A 334 7.64 9.40 -2.64
N SER A 335 7.02 8.26 -2.88
CA SER A 335 7.73 7.00 -3.05
C SER A 335 8.57 6.99 -4.34
N LEU A 336 8.00 7.48 -5.45
CA LEU A 336 8.72 7.61 -6.71
C LEU A 336 9.84 8.66 -6.64
N GLU A 337 9.64 9.75 -5.91
CA GLU A 337 10.66 10.80 -5.77
C GLU A 337 11.84 10.33 -4.91
N PHE A 338 11.56 9.73 -3.75
CA PHE A 338 12.59 9.52 -2.73
C PHE A 338 13.13 8.09 -2.68
N ILE A 339 12.38 7.08 -3.15
CA ILE A 339 12.74 5.67 -2.93
C ILE A 339 12.61 4.76 -4.17
N ARG A 340 12.43 5.29 -5.39
CA ARG A 340 12.19 4.47 -6.60
C ARG A 340 13.19 3.33 -6.84
N ASN A 341 14.48 3.58 -6.66
CA ASN A 341 15.55 2.59 -6.87
C ASN A 341 16.19 2.10 -5.56
N VAL A 342 15.58 2.44 -4.41
CA VAL A 342 16.09 2.05 -3.10
C VAL A 342 15.67 0.60 -2.82
N PRO A 343 16.61 -0.33 -2.56
CA PRO A 343 16.24 -1.69 -2.23
C PRO A 343 15.51 -1.75 -0.89
N VAL A 344 14.38 -2.44 -0.86
CA VAL A 344 13.55 -2.57 0.35
C VAL A 344 14.05 -3.73 1.21
N GLU A 345 14.31 -3.46 2.49
CA GLU A 345 14.66 -4.49 3.48
C GLU A 345 13.85 -4.33 4.77
N GLY A 346 13.21 -5.42 5.21
CA GLY A 346 12.67 -5.61 6.56
C GLY A 346 11.98 -4.38 7.16
N ASN A 347 12.39 -3.99 8.36
CA ASN A 347 11.83 -2.85 9.09
C ASN A 347 12.25 -1.48 8.52
N ARG A 348 13.31 -1.41 7.69
CA ARG A 348 13.78 -0.15 7.09
C ARG A 348 12.70 0.47 6.21
N ALA A 349 11.84 -0.35 5.60
CA ALA A 349 10.69 0.06 4.80
C ALA A 349 9.85 1.16 5.49
N ALA A 350 9.70 1.11 6.81
CA ALA A 350 8.91 2.08 7.58
C ALA A 350 9.51 3.50 7.62
N ALA A 351 10.81 3.63 7.39
CA ALA A 351 11.54 4.90 7.49
C ALA A 351 12.17 5.36 6.16
N MET A 352 12.07 4.59 5.07
CA MET A 352 12.77 4.89 3.81
C MET A 352 12.39 6.26 3.25
N THR A 353 11.11 6.60 3.25
CA THR A 353 10.65 7.92 2.78
C THR A 353 11.17 9.05 3.66
N ALA A 354 11.32 8.82 4.98
CA ALA A 354 11.88 9.80 5.90
C ALA A 354 13.38 10.00 5.65
N VAL A 355 14.12 8.92 5.39
CA VAL A 355 15.54 8.97 5.02
C VAL A 355 15.71 9.69 3.67
N GLY A 356 14.96 9.29 2.65
CA GLY A 356 15.07 9.88 1.31
C GLY A 356 14.76 11.38 1.29
N LEU A 357 13.74 11.83 2.05
CA LEU A 357 13.45 13.26 2.19
C LEU A 357 14.53 14.00 3.00
N ALA A 358 15.06 13.39 4.06
CA ALA A 358 16.11 14.00 4.88
C ALA A 358 17.45 14.13 4.11
N ASP A 359 17.73 13.20 3.19
CA ASP A 359 18.88 13.26 2.29
C ASP A 359 18.80 14.42 1.30
N HIS A 360 17.59 14.78 0.86
CA HIS A 360 17.35 15.95 -0.01
C HIS A 360 17.53 17.28 0.73
N LEU A 361 17.45 17.28 2.07
CA LEU A 361 17.55 18.47 2.92
C LEU A 361 18.68 18.29 3.95
N PRO A 362 19.95 18.20 3.53
CA PRO A 362 21.06 17.81 4.41
C PRO A 362 21.25 18.78 5.59
N GLY A 363 20.99 20.07 5.39
CA GLY A 363 21.05 21.09 6.46
C GLY A 363 20.02 20.91 7.59
N TYR A 364 18.94 20.16 7.35
CA TYR A 364 17.86 19.91 8.32
C TYR A 364 17.63 18.41 8.55
N ARG A 365 18.57 17.56 8.16
CA ARG A 365 18.42 16.09 8.12
C ARG A 365 17.78 15.52 9.39
N GLY A 366 18.34 15.83 10.56
CA GLY A 366 17.86 15.30 11.84
C GLY A 366 16.43 15.75 12.20
N LEU A 367 16.09 17.00 11.89
CA LEU A 367 14.76 17.55 12.12
C LEU A 367 13.73 16.93 11.17
N VAL A 368 14.03 16.88 9.86
CA VAL A 368 13.15 16.32 8.84
C VAL A 368 12.90 14.85 9.08
N TRP A 369 13.94 14.08 9.40
CA TRP A 369 13.82 12.66 9.69
C TRP A 369 12.92 12.41 10.90
N THR A 370 13.18 13.10 12.01
CA THR A 370 12.38 12.96 13.24
C THR A 370 10.93 13.37 13.03
N PHE A 371 10.72 14.49 12.34
CA PHE A 371 9.38 14.97 11.99
C PHE A 371 8.61 13.96 11.14
N MET A 372 9.24 13.40 10.11
CA MET A 372 8.61 12.40 9.26
C MET A 372 8.27 11.11 10.02
N LEU A 373 9.12 10.66 10.95
CA LEU A 373 8.77 9.54 11.82
C LEU A 373 7.58 9.85 12.73
N MET A 374 7.47 11.07 13.26
CA MET A 374 6.30 11.50 14.02
C MET A 374 5.04 11.51 13.15
N VAL A 375 5.13 11.91 11.88
CA VAL A 375 4.02 11.84 10.91
C VAL A 375 3.63 10.39 10.64
N SER A 376 4.59 9.49 10.42
CA SER A 376 4.34 8.05 10.27
C SER A 376 3.64 7.47 11.50
N PHE A 377 4.08 7.84 12.70
CA PHE A 377 3.42 7.48 13.94
C PHE A 377 1.98 7.99 14.01
N LEU A 378 1.75 9.26 13.65
CA LEU A 378 0.42 9.88 13.61
C LEU A 378 -0.51 9.21 12.59
N VAL A 379 0.03 8.65 11.50
CA VAL A 379 -0.75 7.86 10.54
C VAL A 379 -1.20 6.53 11.16
N LEU A 380 -0.28 5.83 11.83
CA LEU A 380 -0.51 4.46 12.34
C LEU A 380 -1.30 4.41 13.65
N ALA A 381 -0.94 5.23 14.64
CA ALA A 381 -1.46 5.09 16.00
C ALA A 381 -2.98 5.30 16.10
N PRO A 382 -3.60 6.34 15.50
CA PRO A 382 -5.04 6.51 15.53
C PRO A 382 -5.81 5.40 14.81
N ASN A 383 -5.20 4.78 13.78
CA ASN A 383 -5.81 3.63 13.10
C ASN A 383 -5.90 2.41 14.02
N ALA A 384 -4.87 2.16 14.84
CA ALA A 384 -4.89 1.07 15.81
C ALA A 384 -6.02 1.25 16.85
N VAL A 385 -6.17 2.47 17.39
CA VAL A 385 -7.27 2.83 18.30
C VAL A 385 -8.63 2.61 17.64
N PHE A 386 -8.79 3.11 16.41
CA PHE A 386 -10.04 3.01 15.64
C PHE A 386 -10.42 1.57 15.33
N THR A 387 -9.47 0.72 14.94
CA THR A 387 -9.73 -0.70 14.67
C THR A 387 -10.10 -1.46 15.94
N GLY A 388 -9.38 -1.23 17.05
CA GLY A 388 -9.69 -1.88 18.33
C GLY A 388 -11.09 -1.54 18.84
N GLU A 389 -11.50 -0.28 18.68
CA GLU A 389 -12.85 0.17 19.01
C GLU A 389 -13.91 -0.51 18.14
N GLN A 390 -13.70 -0.53 16.82
CA GLN A 390 -14.67 -1.08 15.88
C GLN A 390 -14.88 -2.58 16.02
N ILE A 391 -13.81 -3.35 16.26
CA ILE A 391 -13.92 -4.80 16.49
C ILE A 391 -14.74 -5.05 17.74
N SER A 392 -14.41 -4.36 18.84
CA SER A 392 -15.08 -4.51 20.12
C SER A 392 -16.56 -4.14 20.04
N ARG A 393 -16.88 -3.02 19.36
CA ARG A 393 -18.27 -2.59 19.14
C ARG A 393 -19.03 -3.60 18.28
N ARG A 394 -18.50 -3.96 17.12
CA ARG A 394 -19.18 -4.84 16.15
C ARG A 394 -19.55 -6.18 16.75
N TRP A 395 -18.62 -6.83 17.44
CA TRP A 395 -18.88 -8.11 18.06
C TRP A 395 -19.79 -8.00 19.28
N THR A 396 -19.71 -6.91 20.04
CA THR A 396 -20.68 -6.62 21.10
C THR A 396 -22.09 -6.53 20.53
N ASP A 397 -22.29 -5.81 19.43
CA ASP A 397 -23.58 -5.67 18.76
C ASP A 397 -24.11 -7.01 18.27
N VAL A 398 -23.29 -7.79 17.56
CA VAL A 398 -23.67 -9.12 17.06
C VAL A 398 -24.05 -10.07 18.20
N ILE A 399 -23.25 -10.11 19.26
CA ILE A 399 -23.50 -10.98 20.42
C ILE A 399 -24.77 -10.54 21.14
N TRP A 400 -24.97 -9.23 21.29
CA TRP A 400 -26.17 -8.68 21.93
C TRP A 400 -27.43 -8.95 21.11
N THR A 401 -27.38 -8.82 19.78
CA THR A 401 -28.53 -9.09 18.91
C THR A 401 -28.89 -10.58 18.85
N ILE A 402 -27.89 -11.47 18.81
CA ILE A 402 -28.14 -12.91 18.59
C ILE A 402 -28.41 -13.66 19.89
N SER A 403 -27.78 -13.28 21.01
CA SER A 403 -27.82 -14.06 22.25
C SER A 403 -28.95 -13.62 23.19
N PRO A 404 -29.95 -14.47 23.47
CA PRO A 404 -31.00 -14.16 24.45
C PRO A 404 -30.44 -13.97 25.87
N ARG A 405 -29.27 -14.53 26.17
CA ARG A 405 -28.58 -14.33 27.46
C ARG A 405 -27.95 -12.94 27.54
N ALA A 406 -27.37 -12.45 26.45
CA ALA A 406 -26.79 -11.11 26.39
C ALA A 406 -27.87 -10.01 26.41
N GLN A 407 -29.06 -10.29 25.86
CA GLN A 407 -30.21 -9.39 25.91
C GLN A 407 -30.79 -9.20 27.32
N ARG A 408 -30.61 -10.17 28.22
CA ARG A 408 -31.04 -10.09 29.62
C ARG A 408 -30.11 -9.27 30.51
N LEU A 409 -29.00 -8.76 29.97
CA LEU A 409 -28.05 -7.93 30.71
C LEU A 409 -28.62 -6.52 30.89
N GLU A 410 -29.17 -6.24 32.07
CA GLU A 410 -29.66 -4.91 32.45
C GLU A 410 -28.53 -4.00 32.97
N GLY A 411 -28.78 -2.68 33.05
CA GLY A 411 -27.97 -1.77 33.86
C GLY A 411 -26.52 -1.51 33.39
N GLY A 412 -26.24 -1.54 32.09
CA GLY A 412 -24.90 -1.21 31.57
C GLY A 412 -23.87 -2.35 31.64
N GLN A 413 -24.30 -3.56 32.00
CA GLN A 413 -23.47 -4.78 32.01
C GLN A 413 -22.94 -5.19 30.61
N VAL A 414 -23.52 -4.64 29.53
CA VAL A 414 -23.01 -4.77 28.16
C VAL A 414 -21.54 -4.31 28.05
N ARG A 415 -21.09 -3.40 28.92
CA ARG A 415 -19.68 -2.99 29.01
C ARG A 415 -18.72 -4.14 29.29
N LEU A 416 -19.15 -5.17 30.02
CA LEU A 416 -18.32 -6.35 30.29
C LEU A 416 -18.06 -7.16 29.01
N ILE A 417 -19.05 -7.23 28.11
CA ILE A 417 -18.88 -7.86 26.80
C ILE A 417 -17.89 -7.03 25.98
N TYR A 418 -18.10 -5.72 25.92
CA TYR A 418 -17.22 -4.82 25.17
C TYR A 418 -15.76 -4.87 25.65
N TYR A 419 -15.52 -4.64 26.94
CA TYR A 419 -14.17 -4.67 27.50
C TYR A 419 -13.59 -6.08 27.51
N GLY A 420 -14.40 -7.13 27.62
CA GLY A 420 -13.96 -8.51 27.47
C GLY A 420 -13.42 -8.81 26.07
N ILE A 421 -14.13 -8.37 25.02
CA ILE A 421 -13.67 -8.49 23.63
C ILE A 421 -12.44 -7.63 23.40
N LEU A 422 -12.42 -6.39 23.91
CA LEU A 422 -11.29 -5.49 23.77
C LEU A 422 -10.03 -6.06 24.45
N SER A 423 -10.16 -6.63 25.65
CA SER A 423 -9.08 -7.31 26.36
C SER A 423 -8.61 -8.56 25.63
N LEU A 424 -9.53 -9.39 25.10
CA LEU A 424 -9.18 -10.55 24.30
C LEU A 424 -8.41 -10.14 23.03
N TYR A 425 -8.87 -9.08 22.35
CA TYR A 425 -8.17 -8.50 21.21
C TYR A 425 -6.79 -7.96 21.58
N GLY A 426 -6.67 -7.29 22.74
CA GLY A 426 -5.40 -6.82 23.28
C GLY A 426 -4.42 -7.96 23.53
N VAL A 427 -4.85 -9.01 24.23
CA VAL A 427 -4.03 -10.21 24.50
C VAL A 427 -3.64 -10.90 23.20
N TRP A 428 -4.58 -11.08 22.27
CA TRP A 428 -4.30 -11.64 20.95
C TRP A 428 -3.31 -10.79 20.15
N GLY A 429 -3.43 -9.46 20.20
CA GLY A 429 -2.50 -8.55 19.53
C GLY A 429 -1.08 -8.63 20.11
N LEU A 430 -0.95 -8.74 21.44
CA LEU A 430 0.35 -8.97 22.09
C LEU A 430 0.96 -10.32 21.70
N PHE A 431 0.13 -11.37 21.65
CA PHE A 431 0.54 -12.68 21.14
C PHE A 431 1.00 -12.56 19.68
N ALA A 432 0.21 -11.93 18.81
CA ALA A 432 0.55 -11.78 17.42
C ALA A 432 1.87 -11.03 17.20
N LEU A 433 2.10 -9.94 17.95
CA LEU A 433 3.35 -9.16 17.92
C LEU A 433 4.56 -9.95 18.44
N ALA A 434 4.36 -10.94 19.31
CA ALA A 434 5.43 -11.77 19.86
C ALA A 434 5.87 -12.87 18.89
N PHE A 435 4.92 -13.46 18.15
CA PHE A 435 5.16 -14.67 17.36
C PHE A 435 5.23 -14.43 15.84
N PHE A 436 4.69 -13.33 15.32
CA PHE A 436 4.69 -13.04 13.88
C PHE A 436 5.46 -11.77 13.56
N ASP A 437 6.09 -11.75 12.38
CA ASP A 437 6.72 -10.55 11.87
C ASP A 437 5.67 -9.55 11.34
N PRO A 438 5.93 -8.22 11.39
CA PRO A 438 4.98 -7.20 10.95
C PRO A 438 4.47 -7.42 9.51
N LEU A 439 5.35 -7.84 8.61
CA LEU A 439 4.99 -8.14 7.22
C LEU A 439 4.05 -9.35 7.12
N GLN A 440 4.28 -10.40 7.92
CA GLN A 440 3.39 -11.57 7.96
C GLN A 440 2.01 -11.19 8.50
N ILE A 441 1.95 -10.40 9.57
CA ILE A 441 0.68 -9.89 10.13
C ILE A 441 -0.10 -9.12 9.06
N ALA A 442 0.57 -8.24 8.32
CA ALA A 442 -0.04 -7.46 7.25
C ALA A 442 -0.59 -8.35 6.11
N ILE A 443 0.19 -9.34 5.67
CA ILE A 443 -0.22 -10.27 4.60
C ILE A 443 -1.42 -11.12 5.04
N ILE A 444 -1.34 -11.76 6.21
CA ILE A 444 -2.44 -12.60 6.75
C ILE A 444 -3.70 -11.75 6.90
N GLY A 445 -3.57 -10.55 7.48
CA GLY A 445 -4.67 -9.61 7.66
C GLY A 445 -5.31 -9.17 6.34
N ALA A 446 -4.52 -8.95 5.28
CA ALA A 446 -5.05 -8.60 3.97
C ALA A 446 -5.81 -9.76 3.31
N VAL A 447 -5.25 -10.97 3.33
CA VAL A 447 -5.87 -12.17 2.75
C VAL A 447 -7.21 -12.49 3.44
N LEU A 448 -7.25 -12.48 4.77
CA LEU A 448 -8.50 -12.74 5.51
C LEU A 448 -9.57 -11.69 5.21
N GLN A 449 -9.19 -10.42 5.06
CA GLN A 449 -10.13 -9.36 4.72
C GLN A 449 -10.67 -9.46 3.30
N ASN A 450 -9.89 -9.96 2.34
CA ASN A 450 -10.38 -10.21 0.98
C ASN A 450 -11.45 -11.28 0.93
N VAL A 451 -11.23 -12.40 1.61
CA VAL A 451 -12.24 -13.46 1.71
C VAL A 451 -13.50 -12.91 2.34
N ALA A 452 -13.36 -12.19 3.46
CA ALA A 452 -14.50 -11.55 4.13
C ALA A 452 -15.23 -10.55 3.23
N LEU A 453 -14.51 -9.71 2.46
CA LEU A 453 -15.11 -8.78 1.50
C LEU A 453 -15.85 -9.53 0.39
N GLY A 454 -15.24 -10.59 -0.16
CA GLY A 454 -15.84 -11.38 -1.23
C GLY A 454 -17.14 -12.05 -0.78
N CYS A 455 -17.17 -12.61 0.43
CA CYS A 455 -18.38 -13.15 1.04
C CYS A 455 -19.41 -12.04 1.34
N ALA A 456 -18.98 -10.92 1.92
CA ALA A 456 -19.84 -9.80 2.24
C ALA A 456 -20.50 -9.19 1.00
N ALA A 457 -19.80 -9.14 -0.13
CA ALA A 457 -20.35 -8.64 -1.40
C ALA A 457 -21.52 -9.51 -1.90
N LEU A 458 -21.37 -10.85 -1.89
CA LEU A 458 -22.45 -11.78 -2.26
C LEU A 458 -23.60 -11.74 -1.27
N HIS A 459 -23.29 -11.72 0.03
CA HIS A 459 -24.32 -11.62 1.07
C HIS A 459 -25.12 -10.31 0.95
N THR A 460 -24.46 -9.19 0.69
CA THR A 460 -25.11 -7.90 0.44
C THR A 460 -26.00 -7.95 -0.79
N LEU A 461 -25.54 -8.58 -1.88
CA LEU A 461 -26.34 -8.76 -3.09
C LEU A 461 -27.58 -9.62 -2.81
N TYR A 462 -27.42 -10.72 -2.07
CA TYR A 462 -28.52 -11.60 -1.67
C TYR A 462 -29.56 -10.83 -0.86
N VAL A 463 -29.15 -10.17 0.23
CA VAL A 463 -30.03 -9.39 1.11
C VAL A 463 -30.77 -8.29 0.35
N ASN A 464 -30.07 -7.54 -0.51
CA ASN A 464 -30.69 -6.47 -1.31
C ASN A 464 -31.67 -6.99 -2.36
N ARG A 465 -31.56 -8.26 -2.78
CA ARG A 465 -32.46 -8.88 -3.77
C ARG A 465 -33.64 -9.60 -3.14
N THR A 466 -33.48 -10.11 -1.92
CA THR A 466 -34.52 -10.84 -1.20
C THR A 466 -35.39 -9.94 -0.35
N LEU A 467 -34.81 -8.98 0.36
CA LEU A 467 -35.53 -8.17 1.35
C LEU A 467 -36.08 -6.86 0.77
N LEU A 468 -35.43 -6.28 -0.23
CA LEU A 468 -35.91 -5.02 -0.83
C LEU A 468 -37.03 -5.27 -1.86
N PRO A 469 -38.09 -4.43 -1.84
CA PRO A 469 -39.08 -4.40 -2.92
C PRO A 469 -38.41 -4.21 -4.27
N ARG A 470 -38.92 -4.87 -5.33
CA ARG A 470 -38.32 -4.88 -6.68
C ARG A 470 -37.95 -3.50 -7.21
N ASP A 471 -38.75 -2.51 -6.84
CA ASP A 471 -38.63 -1.11 -7.22
C ASP A 471 -37.49 -0.33 -6.55
N MET A 472 -36.99 -0.84 -5.42
CA MET A 472 -35.91 -0.22 -4.64
C MET A 472 -34.57 -0.94 -4.79
N GLN A 473 -34.55 -2.03 -5.56
CA GLN A 473 -33.35 -2.84 -5.73
C GLN A 473 -32.23 -2.09 -6.46
N PRO A 474 -30.97 -2.42 -6.17
CA PRO A 474 -29.83 -1.84 -6.86
C PRO A 474 -29.90 -2.12 -8.37
N ASN A 475 -29.38 -1.19 -9.18
CA ASN A 475 -29.36 -1.36 -10.63
C ASN A 475 -28.44 -2.53 -11.05
N ARG A 476 -28.55 -2.97 -12.32
CA ARG A 476 -27.75 -4.10 -12.83
C ARG A 476 -26.24 -3.86 -12.73
N LEU A 477 -25.79 -2.62 -12.90
CA LEU A 477 -24.37 -2.27 -12.78
C LEU A 477 -23.83 -2.54 -11.37
N MET A 478 -24.56 -2.11 -10.33
CA MET A 478 -24.19 -2.37 -8.94
C MET A 478 -24.23 -3.87 -8.61
N GLN A 479 -25.21 -4.61 -9.15
CA GLN A 479 -25.30 -6.06 -8.96
C GLN A 479 -24.11 -6.79 -9.59
N VAL A 480 -23.80 -6.50 -10.86
CA VAL A 480 -22.64 -7.07 -11.56
C VAL A 480 -21.35 -6.66 -10.87
N GLY A 481 -21.25 -5.41 -10.39
CA GLY A 481 -20.11 -4.93 -9.62
C GLY A 481 -19.86 -5.71 -8.33
N LEU A 482 -20.91 -6.07 -7.60
CA LEU A 482 -20.80 -6.90 -6.39
C LEU A 482 -20.35 -8.33 -6.70
N VAL A 483 -20.86 -8.93 -7.79
CA VAL A 483 -20.42 -10.26 -8.24
C VAL A 483 -18.95 -10.20 -8.66
N PHE A 484 -18.56 -9.21 -9.47
CA PHE A 484 -17.18 -9.01 -9.89
C PHE A 484 -16.25 -8.80 -8.71
N CYS A 485 -16.63 -7.94 -7.75
CA CYS A 485 -15.89 -7.74 -6.51
C CYS A 485 -15.66 -9.05 -5.76
N SER A 486 -16.69 -9.88 -5.63
CA SER A 486 -16.57 -11.19 -4.98
C SER A 486 -15.62 -12.12 -5.71
N VAL A 487 -15.83 -12.32 -7.02
CA VAL A 487 -14.99 -13.20 -7.84
C VAL A 487 -13.54 -12.75 -7.81
N PHE A 488 -13.29 -11.45 -7.95
CA PHE A 488 -11.95 -10.86 -7.94
C PHE A 488 -11.21 -11.11 -6.62
N PHE A 489 -11.79 -10.72 -5.48
CA PHE A 489 -11.11 -10.84 -4.19
C PHE A 489 -10.97 -12.28 -3.69
N ILE A 490 -11.92 -13.16 -4.01
CA ILE A 490 -11.79 -14.60 -3.71
C ILE A 490 -10.69 -15.21 -4.57
N THR A 491 -10.67 -14.91 -5.88
CA THR A 491 -9.64 -15.43 -6.80
C THR A 491 -8.25 -14.99 -6.38
N ILE A 492 -8.05 -13.70 -6.09
CA ILE A 492 -6.78 -13.17 -5.59
C ILE A 492 -6.36 -13.88 -4.30
N SER A 493 -7.29 -14.11 -3.37
CA SER A 493 -6.98 -14.81 -2.12
C SER A 493 -6.51 -16.24 -2.36
N ILE A 494 -7.17 -16.97 -3.28
CA ILE A 494 -6.76 -18.32 -3.67
C ILE A 494 -5.36 -18.30 -4.28
N VAL A 495 -5.09 -17.36 -5.20
CA VAL A 495 -3.78 -17.25 -5.83
C VAL A 495 -2.68 -16.96 -4.81
N VAL A 496 -2.89 -16.02 -3.88
CA VAL A 496 -1.92 -15.72 -2.80
C VAL A 496 -1.63 -16.94 -1.92
N VAL A 497 -2.65 -17.72 -1.59
CA VAL A 497 -2.48 -18.93 -0.78
C VAL A 497 -1.69 -19.99 -1.56
N VAL A 498 -2.03 -20.22 -2.83
CA VAL A 498 -1.34 -21.19 -3.68
C VAL A 498 0.12 -20.82 -3.89
N THR A 499 0.44 -19.55 -4.19
CA THR A 499 1.82 -19.10 -4.44
C THR A 499 2.70 -19.02 -3.20
N ARG A 500 2.13 -19.15 -1.99
CA ARG A 500 2.87 -19.15 -0.73
C ARG A 500 3.00 -20.53 -0.09
N VAL A 501 2.06 -21.43 -0.38
CA VAL A 501 2.05 -22.80 0.14
C VAL A 501 2.85 -23.75 -0.76
N MET A 502 2.90 -23.48 -2.07
CA MET A 502 3.83 -24.08 -3.02
C MET A 502 5.13 -23.29 -3.04
#